data_AF-A0A495RJG9-F1
#
_entry.id   AF-A0A495RJG9-F1
#
_cell.length_a   1.000
_cell.length_b   1.000
_cell.length_c   1.000
_cell.angle_alpha   90.00
_cell.angle_beta   90.00
_cell.angle_gamma   90.00
#
_symmetry.space_group_name_H-M   'P 1'
#
loop_
_entity.id
_entity.type
_entity.pdbx_description
1 polymer ?
#
loop_
_entity_poly.entity_id
_entity_poly.type
_entity_poly.pdbx_seq_one_letter_code
_entity_poly.pdbx_strand_id
1 'polypeptide(L)'
;MSKITGVKSVDFKITAYGYGVVNWNGPTSLTGNDGKTVDNHTLPKLRGFSNLSGKVKEETGYKYRKEITDINFKETPLYISQNCIRHHLFRDQSFDLHYAKDKNLLDVLASITGLIRGYVVPSSQCKRTSPLLITDFIEQLGNGNFEQLSNASSNTEIINSDGSKTFKRGDNSIFSKTTFGDTEYIAYGSISIEQLQFISLDKKFDRAAMVIKEGDGPKIAQTIASFIKSLDPAKNPQATFHANYVRKGTIFQEGEVGILLDNTAIDILVHETLSMLQDLVIKQAKGYMCVDAIEVDYNDSNKMMRIKRHPEQANTEPQDDYALYFKAQ
;
A
#
# COMPACT_ATOMS: atom_id res chain seq x y z
N MET A 1 -16.36 -6.04 -32.69
CA MET A 1 -16.17 -5.83 -31.24
C MET A 1 -16.18 -4.33 -30.98
N SER A 2 -17.04 -3.84 -30.09
CA SER A 2 -17.04 -2.42 -29.72
C SER A 2 -15.81 -2.09 -28.86
N LYS A 3 -15.17 -0.96 -29.15
CA LYS A 3 -14.04 -0.45 -28.36
C LYS A 3 -14.55 0.01 -26.99
N ILE A 4 -13.76 -0.20 -25.95
CA ILE A 4 -14.06 0.32 -24.61
C ILE A 4 -13.68 1.80 -24.55
N THR A 5 -14.65 2.65 -24.22
CA THR A 5 -14.57 4.11 -24.09
C THR A 5 -14.92 4.53 -22.66
N GLY A 6 -14.70 5.81 -22.31
CA GLY A 6 -14.88 6.33 -20.96
C GLY A 6 -13.61 6.29 -20.11
N VAL A 7 -13.71 6.75 -18.86
CA VAL A 7 -12.59 6.79 -17.90
C VAL A 7 -12.18 5.37 -17.51
N LYS A 8 -10.93 5.00 -17.78
CA LYS A 8 -10.39 3.64 -17.58
C LYS A 8 -9.67 3.48 -16.25
N SER A 9 -9.05 4.55 -15.78
CA SER A 9 -8.44 4.62 -14.45
C SER A 9 -8.52 6.04 -13.90
N VAL A 10 -8.52 6.15 -12.59
CA VAL A 10 -8.32 7.42 -11.89
C VAL A 10 -6.91 7.40 -11.34
N ASP A 11 -6.01 8.07 -12.05
CA ASP A 11 -4.59 8.16 -11.71
C ASP A 11 -4.39 9.38 -10.80
N PHE A 12 -3.41 9.33 -9.90
CA PHE A 12 -3.15 10.45 -9.00
C PHE A 12 -1.68 10.56 -8.61
N LYS A 13 -1.26 11.77 -8.26
CA LYS A 13 0.03 12.10 -7.67
C LYS A 13 -0.21 12.61 -6.25
N ILE A 14 0.56 12.10 -5.30
CA ILE A 14 0.49 12.48 -3.89
C ILE A 14 1.79 13.19 -3.52
N THR A 15 1.65 14.34 -2.88
CA THR A 15 2.73 15.05 -2.19
C THR A 15 2.45 14.99 -0.69
N ALA A 16 3.45 14.61 0.10
CA ALA A 16 3.32 14.47 1.54
C ALA A 16 4.54 15.02 2.27
N TYR A 17 4.35 15.56 3.47
CA TYR A 17 5.42 16.09 4.32
C TYR A 17 5.51 15.33 5.63
N GLY A 18 6.68 15.33 6.24
CA GLY A 18 6.90 14.63 7.50
C GLY A 18 8.17 15.04 8.21
N TYR A 19 8.42 14.33 9.30
CA TYR A 19 9.67 14.41 10.05
C TYR A 19 10.04 13.03 10.57
N GLY A 20 11.31 12.66 10.41
CA GLY A 20 11.81 11.37 10.86
C GLY A 20 11.39 10.19 10.00
N VAL A 21 11.92 9.02 10.34
CA VAL A 21 11.62 7.77 9.64
C VAL A 21 10.39 7.10 10.27
N VAL A 22 9.32 6.97 9.49
CA VAL A 22 8.11 6.24 9.92
C VAL A 22 8.14 4.75 9.55
N ASN A 23 8.91 4.35 8.53
CA ASN A 23 9.00 2.95 8.08
C ASN A 23 10.45 2.45 8.02
N TRP A 24 10.83 1.70 9.06
CA TRP A 24 12.15 1.11 9.20
C TRP A 24 12.31 -0.21 8.43
N ASN A 25 13.53 -0.54 8.02
CA ASN A 25 13.86 -1.84 7.45
C ASN A 25 14.29 -2.82 8.56
N GLY A 26 15.27 -2.42 9.38
CA GLY A 26 15.74 -3.23 10.50
C GLY A 26 17.25 -3.11 10.73
N PRO A 27 17.78 -3.87 11.72
CA PRO A 27 19.21 -3.95 11.97
C PRO A 27 19.93 -4.52 10.74
N THR A 28 21.01 -3.88 10.33
CA THR A 28 21.81 -4.25 9.16
C THR A 28 23.28 -4.27 9.55
N SER A 29 23.95 -5.37 9.26
CA SER A 29 25.39 -5.48 9.47
C SER A 29 26.16 -4.59 8.49
N LEU A 30 26.97 -3.68 9.04
CA LEU A 30 27.80 -2.72 8.31
C LEU A 30 29.22 -2.69 8.91
N THR A 31 30.11 -1.94 8.27
CA THR A 31 31.45 -1.67 8.78
C THR A 31 31.45 -0.33 9.51
N GLY A 32 31.93 -0.29 10.75
CA GLY A 32 32.15 0.95 11.51
C GLY A 32 33.42 1.66 11.06
N ASN A 33 33.62 2.89 11.53
CA ASN A 33 34.79 3.72 11.16
C ASN A 33 36.13 3.11 11.60
N ASP A 34 36.11 2.16 12.54
CA ASP A 34 37.29 1.41 13.00
C ASP A 34 37.58 0.15 12.15
N GLY A 35 36.85 -0.03 11.05
CA GLY A 35 36.97 -1.18 10.16
C GLY A 35 36.33 -2.46 10.71
N LYS A 36 35.70 -2.42 11.89
CA LYS A 36 35.04 -3.58 12.48
C LYS A 36 33.58 -3.66 12.06
N THR A 37 33.04 -4.87 12.09
CA THR A 37 31.62 -5.09 11.87
C THR A 37 30.80 -4.52 13.03
N VAL A 38 29.71 -3.83 12.68
CA VAL A 38 28.66 -3.37 13.59
C VAL A 38 27.35 -3.99 13.15
N ASP A 39 26.70 -4.75 14.03
CA ASP A 39 25.47 -5.51 13.73
C ASP A 39 24.19 -4.85 14.26
N ASN A 40 24.33 -3.85 15.14
CA ASN A 40 23.21 -3.17 15.80
C ASN A 40 22.91 -1.77 15.21
N HIS A 41 23.30 -1.53 13.95
CA HIS A 41 22.89 -0.33 13.22
C HIS A 41 21.55 -0.54 12.51
N THR A 42 20.52 0.26 12.82
CA THR A 42 19.22 0.12 12.13
C THR A 42 19.17 1.05 10.91
N LEU A 43 18.88 0.47 9.75
CA LEU A 43 18.63 1.24 8.54
C LEU A 43 17.12 1.43 8.28
N PRO A 44 16.72 2.59 7.75
CA PRO A 44 15.40 2.77 7.18
C PRO A 44 15.31 2.04 5.83
N LYS A 45 14.12 2.07 5.20
CA LYS A 45 13.99 1.53 3.85
C LYS A 45 14.59 2.51 2.84
N LEU A 46 15.69 2.11 2.20
CA LEU A 46 16.40 2.88 1.18
C LEU A 46 16.23 2.17 -0.17
N ARG A 47 15.77 2.89 -1.19
CA ARG A 47 15.51 2.30 -2.51
C ARG A 47 16.80 1.81 -3.12
N GLY A 48 16.86 0.53 -3.53
CA GLY A 48 18.01 0.00 -4.26
C GLY A 48 19.30 -0.11 -3.43
N PHE A 49 19.23 0.13 -2.13
CA PHE A 49 20.40 0.03 -1.25
C PHE A 49 20.83 -1.43 -1.08
N SER A 50 22.15 -1.63 -1.12
CA SER A 50 22.81 -2.88 -0.75
C SER A 50 23.88 -2.57 0.28
N ASN A 51 23.94 -3.36 1.34
CA ASN A 51 24.96 -3.24 2.39
C ASN A 51 26.32 -3.81 1.97
N LEU A 52 26.45 -4.32 0.74
CA LEU A 52 27.69 -4.86 0.20
C LEU A 52 28.40 -3.80 -0.65
N SER A 53 29.72 -3.71 -0.49
CA SER A 53 30.59 -2.78 -1.24
C SER A 53 30.93 -3.26 -2.67
N GLY A 54 30.61 -4.51 -3.00
CA GLY A 54 31.00 -5.16 -4.26
C GLY A 54 32.40 -5.79 -4.24
N LYS A 55 33.24 -5.51 -3.24
CA LYS A 55 34.54 -6.16 -3.08
C LYS A 55 34.37 -7.57 -2.49
N VAL A 56 35.15 -8.53 -3.00
CA VAL A 56 35.17 -9.93 -2.54
C VAL A 56 36.60 -10.34 -2.24
N LYS A 57 36.84 -11.02 -1.12
CA LYS A 57 38.14 -11.62 -0.80
C LYS A 57 38.27 -12.95 -1.56
N GLU A 58 39.15 -13.00 -2.57
CA GLU A 58 39.31 -14.14 -3.49
C GLU A 58 39.49 -15.48 -2.79
N GLU A 59 40.29 -15.53 -1.72
CA GLU A 59 40.60 -16.77 -0.99
C GLU A 59 39.43 -17.36 -0.20
N THR A 60 38.47 -16.53 0.24
CA THR A 60 37.43 -16.93 1.20
C THR A 60 36.02 -16.73 0.68
N GLY A 61 35.85 -16.02 -0.45
CA GLY A 61 34.56 -15.58 -0.94
C GLY A 61 33.87 -14.53 -0.05
N TYR A 62 34.55 -14.00 0.98
CA TYR A 62 33.98 -13.01 1.89
C TYR A 62 33.64 -11.72 1.14
N LYS A 63 32.38 -11.28 1.25
CA LYS A 63 31.89 -10.04 0.64
C LYS A 63 32.02 -8.89 1.63
N TYR A 64 32.75 -7.86 1.25
CA TYR A 64 32.96 -6.70 2.12
C TYR A 64 31.68 -5.86 2.23
N ARG A 65 31.38 -5.45 3.45
CA ARG A 65 30.23 -4.59 3.77
C ARG A 65 30.60 -3.12 3.59
N LYS A 66 29.60 -2.31 3.26
CA LYS A 66 29.73 -0.86 3.21
C LYS A 66 29.98 -0.27 4.60
N GLU A 67 30.59 0.90 4.61
CA GLU A 67 30.71 1.70 5.82
C GLU A 67 29.34 2.26 6.22
N ILE A 68 29.17 2.50 7.52
CA ILE A 68 27.91 2.97 8.11
C ILE A 68 27.48 4.35 7.60
N THR A 69 28.43 5.14 7.12
CA THR A 69 28.24 6.49 6.56
C THR A 69 28.25 6.50 5.02
N ASP A 70 28.53 5.36 4.36
CA ASP A 70 28.58 5.24 2.90
C ASP A 70 27.17 5.04 2.31
N ILE A 71 26.36 6.10 2.39
CA ILE A 71 25.00 6.14 1.87
C ILE A 71 24.78 7.42 1.08
N ASN A 72 24.41 7.28 -0.20
CA ASN A 72 23.99 8.38 -1.04
C ASN A 72 22.46 8.40 -1.13
N PHE A 73 21.82 9.36 -0.45
CA PHE A 73 20.35 9.48 -0.43
C PHE A 73 19.75 9.97 -1.75
N LYS A 74 20.55 10.49 -2.70
CA LYS A 74 20.07 10.82 -4.05
C LYS A 74 19.93 9.57 -4.93
N GLU A 75 20.85 8.62 -4.78
CA GLU A 75 20.83 7.35 -5.52
C GLU A 75 19.95 6.31 -4.84
N THR A 76 19.96 6.29 -3.50
CA THR A 76 19.21 5.34 -2.67
C THR A 76 18.31 6.08 -1.68
N PRO A 77 17.28 6.80 -2.18
CA PRO A 77 16.44 7.64 -1.33
C PRO A 77 15.66 6.83 -0.31
N LEU A 78 15.34 7.48 0.81
CA LEU A 78 14.37 6.99 1.78
C LEU A 78 13.03 6.77 1.07
N TYR A 79 12.31 5.72 1.47
CA TYR A 79 10.93 5.57 1.05
C TYR A 79 10.05 4.92 2.11
N ILE A 80 8.77 5.26 2.09
CA ILE A 80 7.73 4.53 2.82
C ILE A 80 7.16 3.48 1.87
N SER A 81 7.20 2.22 2.29
CA SER A 81 6.72 1.14 1.42
C SER A 81 5.20 1.17 1.24
N GLN A 82 4.73 0.80 0.05
CA GLN A 82 3.30 0.69 -0.27
C GLN A 82 2.53 -0.17 0.75
N ASN A 83 3.17 -1.20 1.32
CA ASN A 83 2.56 -2.02 2.36
C ASN A 83 2.29 -1.23 3.65
N CYS A 84 3.21 -0.35 4.05
CA CYS A 84 3.05 0.51 5.22
C CYS A 84 1.96 1.56 4.99
N ILE A 85 1.92 2.15 3.79
CA ILE A 85 0.88 3.09 3.35
C ILE A 85 -0.49 2.42 3.40
N ARG A 86 -0.65 1.27 2.75
CA ARG A 86 -1.91 0.50 2.74
C ARG A 86 -2.33 0.07 4.14
N HIS A 87 -1.39 -0.31 5.00
CA HIS A 87 -1.72 -0.65 6.39
C HIS A 87 -2.34 0.54 7.12
N HIS A 88 -1.80 1.75 6.95
CA HIS A 88 -2.33 2.95 7.61
C HIS A 88 -3.63 3.45 6.98
N LEU A 89 -3.76 3.35 5.65
CA LEU A 89 -4.98 3.71 4.93
C LEU A 89 -6.18 2.87 5.39
N PHE A 90 -5.95 1.61 5.76
CA PHE A 90 -6.99 0.68 6.23
C PHE A 90 -6.76 0.23 7.67
N ARG A 91 -6.20 1.11 8.52
CA ARG A 91 -5.72 0.76 9.87
C ARG A 91 -6.84 0.22 10.76
N ASP A 92 -8.02 0.82 10.67
CA ASP A 92 -9.18 0.46 11.50
C ASP A 92 -9.64 -0.99 11.28
N GLN A 93 -9.41 -1.52 10.08
CA GLN A 93 -9.78 -2.88 9.67
C GLN A 93 -8.55 -3.79 9.49
N SER A 94 -7.44 -3.46 10.16
CA SER A 94 -6.18 -4.20 10.00
C SER A 94 -6.27 -5.64 10.51
N PHE A 95 -7.14 -5.91 11.50
CA PHE A 95 -7.29 -7.24 12.11
C PHE A 95 -8.55 -8.01 11.70
N ASP A 96 -9.56 -7.34 11.13
CA ASP A 96 -10.86 -7.95 10.81
C ASP A 96 -10.73 -9.15 9.86
N LEU A 97 -9.77 -9.07 8.93
CA LEU A 97 -9.57 -10.13 7.94
C LEU A 97 -9.10 -11.45 8.54
N HIS A 98 -8.50 -11.46 9.74
CA HIS A 98 -8.16 -12.70 10.44
C HIS A 98 -9.40 -13.46 10.94
N TYR A 99 -10.53 -12.76 11.09
CA TYR A 99 -11.81 -13.33 11.53
C TYR A 99 -12.76 -13.61 10.36
N ALA A 100 -12.35 -13.29 9.13
CA ALA A 100 -13.12 -13.57 7.92
C ALA A 100 -13.22 -15.08 7.68
N LYS A 101 -14.45 -15.58 7.61
CA LYS A 101 -14.83 -16.95 7.32
C LYS A 101 -15.96 -16.92 6.30
N ASP A 102 -16.30 -18.07 5.73
CA ASP A 102 -17.32 -18.15 4.68
C ASP A 102 -18.69 -17.60 5.11
N LYS A 103 -19.01 -17.69 6.40
CA LYS A 103 -20.30 -17.24 6.97
C LYS A 103 -20.45 -15.72 7.13
N ASN A 104 -19.36 -14.98 7.28
CA ASN A 104 -19.36 -13.51 7.52
C ASN A 104 -18.63 -12.74 6.42
N LEU A 105 -18.37 -13.40 5.29
CA LEU A 105 -17.65 -12.81 4.16
C LEU A 105 -18.44 -11.70 3.47
N LEU A 106 -19.77 -11.66 3.63
CA LEU A 106 -20.61 -10.58 3.13
C LEU A 106 -20.27 -9.25 3.79
N ASP A 107 -20.03 -9.24 5.10
CA ASP A 107 -19.68 -8.02 5.85
C ASP A 107 -18.31 -7.50 5.42
N VAL A 108 -17.38 -8.42 5.12
CA VAL A 108 -16.07 -8.06 4.56
C VAL A 108 -16.23 -7.49 3.15
N LEU A 109 -17.05 -8.10 2.30
CA LEU A 109 -17.26 -7.64 0.93
C LEU A 109 -17.94 -6.28 0.87
N ALA A 110 -18.95 -6.03 1.70
CA ALA A 110 -19.66 -4.77 1.83
C ALA A 110 -18.93 -3.79 2.78
N SER A 111 -17.64 -3.61 2.56
CA SER A 111 -16.79 -2.69 3.32
C SER A 111 -15.73 -2.03 2.44
N ILE A 112 -15.07 -0.99 2.93
CA ILE A 112 -13.95 -0.36 2.22
C ILE A 112 -12.79 -1.33 2.01
N THR A 113 -12.54 -2.24 2.97
CA THR A 113 -11.56 -3.32 2.80
C THR A 113 -11.95 -4.27 1.66
N GLY A 114 -13.22 -4.66 1.59
CA GLY A 114 -13.75 -5.52 0.54
C GLY A 114 -13.66 -4.89 -0.85
N LEU A 115 -14.07 -3.64 -0.97
CA LEU A 115 -14.23 -2.97 -2.25
C LEU A 115 -12.92 -2.35 -2.78
N ILE A 116 -12.05 -1.82 -1.91
CA ILE A 116 -10.84 -1.08 -2.30
C ILE A 116 -9.54 -1.78 -1.90
N ARG A 117 -9.40 -2.24 -0.65
CA ARG A 117 -8.14 -2.86 -0.19
C ARG A 117 -7.89 -4.22 -0.82
N GLY A 118 -8.94 -4.95 -1.14
CA GLY A 118 -8.86 -6.35 -1.53
C GLY A 118 -8.55 -7.26 -0.33
N TYR A 119 -8.78 -8.55 -0.54
CA TYR A 119 -8.61 -9.54 0.51
C TYR A 119 -8.37 -10.94 -0.06
N VAL A 120 -7.88 -11.82 0.82
CA VAL A 120 -7.76 -13.26 0.59
C VAL A 120 -8.27 -13.97 1.84
N VAL A 121 -9.13 -14.97 1.66
CA VAL A 121 -9.61 -15.86 2.72
C VAL A 121 -8.85 -17.18 2.61
N PRO A 122 -7.90 -17.49 3.53
CA PRO A 122 -7.06 -18.67 3.40
C PRO A 122 -7.82 -20.00 3.35
N SER A 123 -8.93 -20.12 4.09
CA SER A 123 -9.69 -21.37 4.21
C SER A 123 -10.48 -21.73 2.95
N SER A 124 -11.07 -20.75 2.26
CA SER A 124 -11.93 -20.98 1.09
C SER A 124 -11.33 -20.54 -0.23
N GLN A 125 -10.12 -19.97 -0.20
CA GLN A 125 -9.41 -19.41 -1.35
C GLN A 125 -10.19 -18.28 -2.06
N CYS A 126 -11.26 -17.78 -1.44
CA CYS A 126 -11.99 -16.61 -1.92
C CYS A 126 -11.06 -15.40 -1.86
N LYS A 127 -11.07 -14.60 -2.91
CA LYS A 127 -10.18 -13.45 -3.02
C LYS A 127 -10.78 -12.35 -3.88
N ARG A 128 -10.36 -11.14 -3.59
CA ARG A 128 -10.66 -9.97 -4.40
C ARG A 128 -9.41 -9.13 -4.55
N THR A 129 -8.99 -8.91 -5.80
CA THR A 129 -7.85 -8.04 -6.11
C THR A 129 -8.20 -6.60 -5.78
N SER A 130 -7.25 -5.90 -5.15
CA SER A 130 -7.34 -4.46 -4.89
C SER A 130 -7.40 -3.67 -6.20
N PRO A 131 -8.46 -2.87 -6.47
CA PRO A 131 -8.43 -1.92 -7.59
C PRO A 131 -7.44 -0.77 -7.39
N LEU A 132 -7.01 -0.51 -6.16
CA LEU A 132 -6.08 0.55 -5.80
C LEU A 132 -4.62 0.09 -5.93
N LEU A 133 -3.87 0.74 -6.81
CA LEU A 133 -2.42 0.67 -6.93
C LEU A 133 -1.80 1.94 -6.34
N ILE A 134 -0.77 1.79 -5.50
CA ILE A 134 -0.01 2.90 -4.91
C ILE A 134 1.48 2.56 -5.00
N THR A 135 2.29 3.47 -5.52
CA THR A 135 3.74 3.32 -5.50
C THR A 135 4.29 3.62 -4.11
N ASP A 136 5.52 3.19 -3.87
CA ASP A 136 6.27 3.64 -2.70
C ASP A 136 6.37 5.18 -2.68
N PHE A 137 6.30 5.75 -1.48
CA PHE A 137 6.43 7.19 -1.25
C PHE A 137 7.91 7.51 -1.17
N ILE A 138 8.46 8.10 -2.23
CA ILE A 138 9.89 8.36 -2.37
C ILE A 138 10.22 9.72 -1.78
N GLU A 139 11.18 9.77 -0.87
CA GLU A 139 11.63 10.99 -0.23
C GLU A 139 12.50 11.84 -1.19
N GLN A 140 12.36 13.16 -1.16
CA GLN A 140 12.92 14.10 -2.14
C GLN A 140 14.08 14.96 -1.61
N LEU A 141 14.15 15.23 -0.30
CA LEU A 141 15.09 16.19 0.29
C LEU A 141 16.45 15.57 0.60
N GLY A 142 16.48 14.29 1.00
CA GLY A 142 17.71 13.56 1.32
C GLY A 142 18.36 13.97 2.64
N ASN A 143 17.59 14.49 3.60
CA ASN A 143 18.06 14.98 4.90
C ASN A 143 18.38 13.85 5.89
N GLY A 144 19.10 12.83 5.44
CA GLY A 144 19.49 11.67 6.24
C GLY A 144 20.88 11.85 6.85
N ASN A 145 21.11 11.28 8.03
CA ASN A 145 22.43 11.22 8.64
C ASN A 145 22.60 9.98 9.54
N PHE A 146 23.85 9.67 9.84
CA PHE A 146 24.18 8.74 10.92
C PHE A 146 23.88 9.38 12.27
N GLU A 147 23.21 8.65 13.16
CA GLU A 147 22.92 9.09 14.52
C GLU A 147 23.30 8.00 15.53
N GLN A 148 24.13 8.39 16.51
CA GLN A 148 24.54 7.56 17.62
C GLN A 148 23.54 7.73 18.77
N LEU A 149 22.97 6.62 19.23
CA LEU A 149 21.99 6.57 20.30
C LEU A 149 22.52 5.74 21.46
N SER A 150 21.93 5.92 22.63
CA SER A 150 22.29 5.12 23.79
C SER A 150 21.15 4.99 24.80
N ASN A 151 21.14 3.88 25.54
CA ASN A 151 20.19 3.61 26.61
C ASN A 151 20.78 4.03 27.95
N ALA A 152 20.16 5.00 28.61
CA ALA A 152 20.63 5.52 29.90
C ALA A 152 20.52 4.50 31.06
N SER A 153 19.62 3.52 30.96
CA SER A 153 19.30 2.55 32.02
C SER A 153 20.04 1.21 31.91
N SER A 154 20.98 1.07 30.98
CA SER A 154 21.67 -0.21 30.71
C SER A 154 22.94 -0.35 31.53
N ASN A 155 22.79 -0.39 32.86
CA ASN A 155 23.89 -0.65 33.79
C ASN A 155 23.86 -2.13 34.20
N THR A 156 24.98 -2.81 34.00
CA THR A 156 25.21 -4.18 34.47
C THR A 156 26.03 -4.10 35.75
N GLU A 157 25.54 -4.73 36.82
CA GLU A 157 26.28 -4.89 38.07
C GLU A 157 27.45 -5.86 37.85
N ILE A 158 28.64 -5.43 38.24
CA ILE A 158 29.87 -6.22 38.26
C ILE A 158 30.31 -6.33 39.71
N ILE A 159 30.46 -7.55 40.20
CA ILE A 159 31.06 -7.84 41.50
C ILE A 159 32.55 -8.01 41.30
N ASN A 160 33.35 -7.12 41.90
CA ASN A 160 34.80 -7.17 41.86
C ASN A 160 35.34 -8.26 42.80
N SER A 161 36.61 -8.64 42.62
CA SER A 161 37.29 -9.68 43.40
C SER A 161 37.37 -9.39 44.90
N ASP A 162 37.22 -8.13 45.31
CA ASP A 162 37.18 -7.65 46.70
C ASP A 162 35.75 -7.61 47.28
N GLY A 163 34.74 -8.05 46.53
CA GLY A 163 33.33 -8.01 46.91
C GLY A 163 32.65 -6.66 46.69
N SER A 164 33.36 -5.65 46.19
CA SER A 164 32.76 -4.35 45.84
C SER A 164 31.89 -4.45 44.59
N LYS A 165 30.78 -3.70 44.58
CA LYS A 165 29.85 -3.64 43.43
C LYS A 165 30.20 -2.42 42.58
N THR A 166 30.46 -2.63 41.30
CA THR A 166 30.60 -1.56 40.30
C THR A 166 29.56 -1.75 39.21
N PHE A 167 29.17 -0.67 38.54
CA PHE A 167 28.21 -0.74 37.43
C PHE A 167 28.94 -0.40 36.14
N LYS A 168 28.94 -1.32 35.17
CA LYS A 168 29.43 -1.06 33.81
C LYS A 168 28.24 -0.86 32.89
N ARG A 169 28.38 0.04 31.92
CA ARG A 169 27.43 0.10 30.81
C ARG A 169 27.41 -1.25 30.09
N GLY A 170 26.23 -1.85 29.94
CA GLY A 170 26.07 -3.12 29.22
C GLY A 170 26.53 -2.99 27.77
N ASP A 171 27.03 -4.06 27.17
CA ASP A 171 27.68 -3.99 25.85
C ASP A 171 26.69 -3.59 24.71
N ASN A 172 25.37 -3.71 24.93
CA ASN A 172 24.31 -3.23 24.03
C ASN A 172 23.71 -1.86 24.41
N SER A 173 24.40 -1.11 25.27
CA SER A 173 23.97 0.21 25.74
C SER A 173 24.05 1.30 24.68
N ILE A 174 24.86 1.09 23.65
CA ILE A 174 25.16 2.04 22.57
C ILE A 174 24.75 1.37 21.26
N PHE A 175 23.90 2.04 20.49
CA PHE A 175 23.40 1.57 19.20
C PHE A 175 23.25 2.75 18.25
N SER A 176 23.17 2.52 16.95
CA SER A 176 23.09 3.61 15.98
C SER A 176 21.99 3.38 14.96
N LYS A 177 21.59 4.47 14.30
CA LYS A 177 20.59 4.44 13.24
C LYS A 177 20.96 5.42 12.15
N THR A 178 20.47 5.17 10.94
CA THR A 178 20.38 6.22 9.92
C THR A 178 19.03 6.90 10.08
N THR A 179 19.02 8.15 10.56
CA THR A 179 17.82 8.94 10.84
C THR A 179 17.66 10.04 9.81
N PHE A 180 16.49 10.69 9.81
CA PHE A 180 16.14 11.75 8.88
C PHE A 180 15.48 12.90 9.65
N GLY A 181 15.71 14.13 9.21
CA GLY A 181 15.01 15.33 9.69
C GLY A 181 13.67 15.51 8.97
N ASP A 182 13.45 16.72 8.45
CA ASP A 182 12.31 17.03 7.58
C ASP A 182 12.34 16.18 6.32
N THR A 183 11.16 15.69 5.91
CA THR A 183 10.97 14.84 4.74
C THR A 183 9.85 15.35 3.86
N GLU A 184 10.03 15.24 2.54
CA GLU A 184 9.01 15.45 1.53
C GLU A 184 8.94 14.21 0.65
N TYR A 185 7.75 13.66 0.44
CA TYR A 185 7.53 12.44 -0.33
C TYR A 185 6.65 12.70 -1.55
N ILE A 186 7.02 12.04 -2.66
CA ILE A 186 6.19 11.97 -3.86
C ILE A 186 5.83 10.50 -4.13
N ALA A 187 4.55 10.27 -4.40
CA ALA A 187 4.04 8.98 -4.83
C ALA A 187 3.03 9.14 -5.98
N TYR A 188 2.80 8.03 -6.69
CA TYR A 188 1.75 7.94 -7.69
C TYR A 188 0.86 6.75 -7.38
N GLY A 189 -0.39 6.82 -7.83
CA GLY A 189 -1.29 5.69 -7.75
C GLY A 189 -2.34 5.71 -8.84
N SER A 190 -3.15 4.65 -8.88
CA SER A 190 -4.21 4.46 -9.86
C SER A 190 -5.30 3.59 -9.30
N ILE A 191 -6.56 4.00 -9.50
CA ILE A 191 -7.74 3.18 -9.23
C ILE A 191 -8.20 2.59 -10.56
N SER A 192 -8.12 1.26 -10.67
CA SER A 192 -8.55 0.52 -11.86
C SER A 192 -10.07 0.38 -11.88
N ILE A 193 -10.73 1.01 -12.86
CA ILE A 193 -12.19 0.97 -13.01
C ILE A 193 -12.67 -0.45 -13.32
N GLU A 194 -11.93 -1.21 -14.12
CA GLU A 194 -12.26 -2.60 -14.44
C GLU A 194 -12.33 -3.49 -13.19
N GLN A 195 -11.34 -3.35 -12.29
CA GLN A 195 -11.30 -4.15 -11.06
C GLN A 195 -12.27 -3.64 -10.00
N LEU A 196 -12.52 -2.33 -9.97
CA LEU A 196 -13.43 -1.70 -9.02
C LEU A 196 -14.88 -2.08 -9.33
N GLN A 197 -15.30 -1.92 -10.59
CA GLN A 197 -16.71 -2.00 -10.97
C GLN A 197 -17.29 -3.42 -10.91
N PHE A 198 -16.46 -4.45 -11.08
CA PHE A 198 -16.93 -5.83 -11.20
C PHE A 198 -16.52 -6.68 -9.99
N ILE A 199 -17.48 -7.45 -9.48
CA ILE A 199 -17.31 -8.34 -8.34
C ILE A 199 -17.72 -9.74 -8.77
N SER A 200 -16.73 -10.59 -9.03
CA SER A 200 -16.98 -11.99 -9.39
C SER A 200 -17.44 -12.78 -8.17
N LEU A 201 -18.50 -13.57 -8.36
CA LEU A 201 -19.04 -14.51 -7.38
C LEU A 201 -18.89 -15.97 -7.87
N ASP A 202 -18.06 -16.16 -8.91
CA ASP A 202 -17.89 -17.42 -9.62
C ASP A 202 -16.47 -17.97 -9.46
N LYS A 203 -16.37 -19.29 -9.34
CA LYS A 203 -15.09 -20.01 -9.28
C LYS A 203 -14.49 -20.27 -10.66
N LYS A 204 -15.27 -20.09 -11.75
CA LYS A 204 -14.85 -20.40 -13.13
C LYS A 204 -13.48 -19.84 -13.52
N PHE A 205 -13.14 -18.63 -13.04
CA PHE A 205 -11.88 -17.96 -13.37
C PHE A 205 -10.99 -17.70 -12.14
N ASP A 206 -11.11 -18.53 -11.10
CA ASP A 206 -10.32 -18.45 -9.87
C ASP A 206 -10.32 -17.05 -9.24
N ARG A 207 -11.47 -16.36 -9.25
CA ARG A 207 -11.62 -14.98 -8.74
C ARG A 207 -12.89 -14.77 -7.93
N ALA A 208 -13.48 -15.84 -7.43
CA ALA A 208 -14.65 -15.78 -6.55
C ALA A 208 -14.34 -14.91 -5.32
N ALA A 209 -15.01 -13.76 -5.22
CA ALA A 209 -14.95 -12.90 -4.06
C ALA A 209 -15.59 -13.58 -2.84
N MET A 210 -16.64 -14.36 -3.07
CA MET A 210 -17.27 -15.24 -2.09
C MET A 210 -18.01 -16.38 -2.79
N VAL A 211 -18.24 -17.48 -2.07
CA VAL A 211 -19.10 -18.58 -2.55
C VAL A 211 -20.55 -18.27 -2.17
N ILE A 212 -21.44 -18.34 -3.15
CA ILE A 212 -22.87 -18.01 -2.97
C ILE A 212 -23.75 -19.23 -3.23
N LYS A 213 -24.97 -19.23 -2.67
CA LYS A 213 -26.03 -20.17 -3.07
C LYS A 213 -26.95 -19.52 -4.11
N GLU A 214 -27.74 -20.35 -4.77
CA GLU A 214 -28.77 -19.87 -5.68
C GLU A 214 -29.76 -18.94 -4.95
N GLY A 215 -30.02 -17.76 -5.51
CA GLY A 215 -30.88 -16.73 -4.90
C GLY A 215 -30.18 -15.74 -3.96
N ASP A 216 -28.94 -15.97 -3.54
CA ASP A 216 -28.22 -15.03 -2.65
C ASP A 216 -27.74 -13.76 -3.39
N GLY A 217 -27.49 -13.87 -4.69
CA GLY A 217 -26.90 -12.81 -5.54
C GLY A 217 -27.56 -11.44 -5.40
N PRO A 218 -28.89 -11.31 -5.60
CA PRO A 218 -29.59 -10.03 -5.44
C PRO A 218 -29.47 -9.43 -4.03
N LYS A 219 -29.46 -10.29 -3.00
CA LYS A 219 -29.33 -9.87 -1.61
C LYS A 219 -27.94 -9.29 -1.33
N ILE A 220 -26.90 -9.93 -1.85
CA ILE A 220 -25.52 -9.45 -1.76
C ILE A 220 -25.37 -8.10 -2.47
N ALA A 221 -25.93 -7.98 -3.68
CA ALA A 221 -25.91 -6.73 -4.44
C ALA A 221 -26.60 -5.59 -3.69
N GLN A 222 -27.75 -5.86 -3.06
CA GLN A 222 -28.44 -4.87 -2.23
C GLN A 222 -27.60 -4.44 -1.02
N THR A 223 -26.94 -5.37 -0.32
CA THR A 223 -26.06 -5.04 0.81
C THR A 223 -24.89 -4.16 0.37
N ILE A 224 -24.26 -4.46 -0.77
CA ILE A 224 -23.17 -3.66 -1.34
C ILE A 224 -23.65 -2.26 -1.71
N ALA A 225 -24.78 -2.14 -2.42
CA ALA A 225 -25.36 -0.84 -2.77
C ALA A 225 -25.72 -0.03 -1.51
N SER A 226 -26.22 -0.68 -0.46
CA SER A 226 -26.55 -0.03 0.81
C SER A 226 -25.30 0.50 1.53
N PHE A 227 -24.21 -0.27 1.54
CA PHE A 227 -22.92 0.18 2.07
C PHE A 227 -22.40 1.40 1.28
N ILE A 228 -22.39 1.32 -0.06
CA ILE A 228 -21.90 2.43 -0.88
C ILE A 228 -22.76 3.68 -0.68
N LYS A 229 -24.10 3.52 -0.56
CA LYS A 229 -24.99 4.64 -0.25
C LYS A 229 -24.74 5.24 1.14
N SER A 230 -24.23 4.46 2.09
CA SER A 230 -23.89 4.98 3.42
C SER A 230 -22.66 5.90 3.41
N LEU A 231 -21.80 5.79 2.39
CA LEU A 231 -20.65 6.68 2.19
C LEU A 231 -21.09 8.06 1.64
N ASP A 232 -22.07 8.09 0.75
CA ASP A 232 -22.68 9.32 0.24
C ASP A 232 -24.22 9.18 0.16
N PRO A 233 -24.94 9.59 1.22
CA PRO A 233 -26.40 9.48 1.28
C PRO A 233 -27.16 10.31 0.24
N ALA A 234 -26.52 11.30 -0.38
CA ALA A 234 -27.14 12.18 -1.37
C ALA A 234 -27.26 11.51 -2.75
N LYS A 235 -26.45 10.49 -3.02
CA LYS A 235 -26.43 9.76 -4.28
C LYS A 235 -27.20 8.44 -4.20
N ASN A 236 -27.52 7.87 -5.36
CA ASN A 236 -28.27 6.62 -5.48
C ASN A 236 -27.47 5.56 -6.25
N PRO A 237 -26.45 4.95 -5.60
CA PRO A 237 -25.64 3.91 -6.23
C PRO A 237 -26.46 2.65 -6.51
N GLN A 238 -26.09 1.94 -7.57
CA GLN A 238 -26.67 0.65 -7.93
C GLN A 238 -25.59 -0.42 -8.05
N ALA A 239 -25.92 -1.60 -7.54
CA ALA A 239 -25.15 -2.82 -7.74
C ALA A 239 -26.11 -3.86 -8.32
N THR A 240 -25.83 -4.33 -9.54
CA THR A 240 -26.71 -5.25 -10.26
C THR A 240 -26.08 -6.63 -10.29
N PHE A 241 -26.80 -7.62 -9.77
CA PHE A 241 -26.44 -9.02 -9.91
C PHE A 241 -26.86 -9.57 -11.26
N HIS A 242 -26.00 -10.38 -11.89
CA HIS A 242 -26.37 -11.18 -13.05
C HIS A 242 -25.70 -12.56 -12.99
N ALA A 243 -26.40 -13.58 -13.49
CA ALA A 243 -25.88 -14.94 -13.55
C ALA A 243 -24.76 -15.11 -14.59
N ASN A 244 -24.60 -14.16 -15.50
CA ASN A 244 -23.65 -14.23 -16.59
C ASN A 244 -23.19 -12.83 -17.05
N TYR A 245 -22.11 -12.33 -16.47
CA TYR A 245 -21.42 -11.14 -16.95
C TYR A 245 -20.27 -11.52 -17.86
N VAL A 246 -20.28 -11.00 -19.08
CA VAL A 246 -19.25 -11.24 -20.09
C VAL A 246 -18.39 -9.99 -20.24
N ARG A 247 -17.07 -10.16 -20.16
CA ARG A 247 -16.12 -9.08 -20.44
C ARG A 247 -16.21 -8.66 -21.91
N LYS A 248 -16.35 -7.35 -22.17
CA LYS A 248 -16.34 -6.79 -23.52
C LYS A 248 -14.97 -6.98 -24.17
N GLY A 249 -14.98 -7.34 -25.45
CA GLY A 249 -13.77 -7.56 -26.24
C GLY A 249 -13.21 -8.99 -26.16
N THR A 250 -13.87 -9.91 -25.45
CA THR A 250 -13.51 -11.34 -25.47
C THR A 250 -14.03 -12.02 -26.74
N ILE A 251 -13.34 -13.07 -27.17
CA ILE A 251 -13.68 -13.84 -28.37
C ILE A 251 -14.72 -14.93 -28.03
N PHE A 252 -14.53 -15.62 -26.89
CA PHE A 252 -15.30 -16.80 -26.53
C PHE A 252 -16.62 -16.52 -25.78
N GLN A 253 -16.93 -15.25 -25.47
CA GLN A 253 -18.14 -14.80 -24.77
C GLN A 253 -18.49 -15.56 -23.47
N GLU A 254 -17.51 -16.24 -22.88
CA GLU A 254 -17.65 -16.88 -21.58
C GLU A 254 -17.76 -15.82 -20.48
N GLY A 255 -18.84 -15.90 -19.71
CA GLY A 255 -19.08 -15.02 -18.58
C GLY A 255 -18.99 -15.72 -17.24
N GLU A 256 -19.16 -14.92 -16.20
CA GLU A 256 -19.12 -15.33 -14.80
C GLU A 256 -20.28 -14.72 -14.03
N VAL A 257 -20.77 -15.45 -13.03
CA VAL A 257 -21.74 -14.91 -12.06
C VAL A 257 -21.09 -13.77 -11.29
N GLY A 258 -21.78 -12.64 -11.16
CA GLY A 258 -21.19 -11.51 -10.46
C GLY A 258 -22.11 -10.32 -10.28
N ILE A 259 -21.52 -9.26 -9.76
CA ILE A 259 -22.19 -7.98 -9.50
C ILE A 259 -21.42 -6.88 -10.24
N LEU A 260 -22.16 -6.01 -10.92
CA LEU A 260 -21.63 -4.84 -11.60
C LEU A 260 -22.14 -3.56 -10.92
N LEU A 261 -21.21 -2.67 -10.61
CA LEU A 261 -21.48 -1.35 -10.06
C LEU A 261 -21.78 -0.36 -11.18
N ASP A 262 -22.75 0.54 -10.95
CA ASP A 262 -23.05 1.64 -11.86
C ASP A 262 -22.05 2.79 -11.74
N ASN A 263 -22.18 3.79 -12.62
CA ASN A 263 -21.32 4.97 -12.65
C ASN A 263 -21.31 5.70 -11.29
N THR A 264 -22.47 5.82 -10.66
CA THR A 264 -22.65 6.47 -9.35
C THR A 264 -21.91 5.73 -8.24
N ALA A 265 -22.02 4.40 -8.18
CA ALA A 265 -21.34 3.59 -7.19
C ALA A 265 -19.81 3.65 -7.34
N ILE A 266 -19.32 3.63 -8.58
CA ILE A 266 -17.90 3.80 -8.89
C ILE A 266 -17.41 5.17 -8.42
N ASP A 267 -18.16 6.22 -8.75
CA ASP A 267 -17.84 7.61 -8.39
C ASP A 267 -17.68 7.80 -6.88
N ILE A 268 -18.63 7.29 -6.09
CA ILE A 268 -18.58 7.35 -4.62
C ILE A 268 -17.33 6.66 -4.09
N LEU A 269 -17.03 5.46 -4.58
CA LEU A 269 -15.87 4.69 -4.13
C LEU A 269 -14.53 5.34 -4.51
N VAL A 270 -14.46 5.98 -5.69
CA VAL A 270 -13.30 6.77 -6.12
C VAL A 270 -13.10 7.96 -5.17
N HIS A 271 -14.15 8.74 -4.93
CA HIS A 271 -14.08 9.93 -4.07
C HIS A 271 -13.73 9.57 -2.62
N GLU A 272 -14.35 8.53 -2.07
CA GLU A 272 -14.01 8.03 -0.72
C GLU A 272 -12.53 7.63 -0.64
N THR A 273 -12.03 6.90 -1.64
CA THR A 273 -10.62 6.49 -1.68
C THR A 273 -9.67 7.69 -1.75
N LEU A 274 -10.00 8.71 -2.57
CA LEU A 274 -9.22 9.94 -2.69
C LEU A 274 -9.26 10.75 -1.38
N SER A 275 -10.41 10.83 -0.71
CA SER A 275 -10.54 11.49 0.60
C SER A 275 -9.69 10.80 1.65
N MET A 276 -9.76 9.47 1.75
CA MET A 276 -8.93 8.70 2.67
C MET A 276 -7.43 8.89 2.43
N LEU A 277 -7.03 9.05 1.17
CA LEU A 277 -5.64 9.35 0.80
C LEU A 277 -5.25 10.78 1.20
N GLN A 278 -6.14 11.75 0.99
CA GLN A 278 -5.89 13.15 1.35
C GLN A 278 -5.75 13.33 2.86
N ASP A 279 -6.52 12.57 3.64
CA ASP A 279 -6.51 12.59 5.11
C ASP A 279 -5.46 11.65 5.73
N LEU A 280 -4.64 10.99 4.91
CA LEU A 280 -3.68 9.99 5.38
C LEU A 280 -2.60 10.63 6.27
N VAL A 281 -2.58 10.20 7.53
CA VAL A 281 -1.56 10.54 8.52
C VAL A 281 -0.93 9.29 9.11
N ILE A 282 0.40 9.20 9.06
CA ILE A 282 1.18 8.12 9.67
C ILE A 282 1.94 8.69 10.87
N LYS A 283 1.68 8.15 12.07
CA LYS A 283 2.45 8.42 13.29
C LYS A 283 3.04 7.09 13.78
N GLN A 284 4.32 6.87 13.49
CA GLN A 284 5.00 5.62 13.79
C GLN A 284 6.48 5.85 14.04
N ALA A 285 7.10 5.01 14.88
CA ALA A 285 8.54 5.01 15.13
C ALA A 285 9.12 6.38 15.57
N LYS A 286 8.30 7.18 16.27
CA LYS A 286 8.61 8.55 16.72
C LYS A 286 8.80 9.59 15.60
N GLY A 287 8.41 9.26 14.37
CA GLY A 287 8.26 10.20 13.27
C GLY A 287 6.80 10.36 12.85
N TYR A 288 6.56 11.25 11.90
CA TYR A 288 5.26 11.39 11.26
C TYR A 288 5.36 11.71 9.76
N MET A 289 4.27 11.44 9.04
CA MET A 289 4.02 11.88 7.67
C MET A 289 2.54 12.21 7.53
N CYS A 290 2.24 13.29 6.81
CA CYS A 290 0.89 13.73 6.46
C CYS A 290 0.84 14.00 4.96
N VAL A 291 -0.21 13.53 4.28
CA VAL A 291 -0.48 13.96 2.91
C VAL A 291 -0.89 15.43 2.91
N ASP A 292 -0.33 16.18 1.97
CA ASP A 292 -0.55 17.62 1.82
C ASP A 292 -1.42 17.91 0.61
N ALA A 293 -1.06 17.35 -0.54
CA ALA A 293 -1.78 17.55 -1.78
C ALA A 293 -1.94 16.27 -2.59
N ILE A 294 -3.08 16.16 -3.25
CA ILE A 294 -3.35 15.14 -4.26
C ILE A 294 -3.77 15.81 -5.56
N GLU A 295 -3.05 15.50 -6.63
CA GLU A 295 -3.43 15.85 -8.01
C GLU A 295 -4.03 14.63 -8.68
N VAL A 296 -5.17 14.79 -9.36
CA VAL A 296 -5.98 13.69 -9.91
C VAL A 296 -6.05 13.80 -11.44
N ASP A 297 -6.08 12.65 -12.10
CA ASP A 297 -6.24 12.49 -13.55
C ASP A 297 -7.27 11.39 -13.85
N TYR A 298 -8.46 11.80 -14.29
CA TYR A 298 -9.49 10.91 -14.82
C TYR A 298 -9.08 10.46 -16.24
N ASN A 299 -8.33 9.34 -16.31
CA ASN A 299 -7.64 8.88 -17.50
C ASN A 299 -8.53 8.00 -18.38
N ASP A 300 -8.94 8.58 -19.50
CA ASP A 300 -9.73 7.97 -20.59
C ASP A 300 -8.84 7.36 -21.70
N SER A 301 -7.54 7.65 -21.67
CA SER A 301 -6.57 7.17 -22.66
C SER A 301 -6.29 5.67 -22.51
N ASN A 302 -5.58 5.08 -23.47
CA ASN A 302 -5.16 3.67 -23.38
C ASN A 302 -3.90 3.46 -22.52
N LYS A 303 -3.16 4.53 -22.20
CA LYS A 303 -1.88 4.43 -21.49
C LYS A 303 -2.07 4.95 -20.06
N MET A 304 -2.06 4.04 -19.10
CA MET A 304 -2.12 4.38 -17.66
C MET A 304 -1.01 5.36 -17.26
N MET A 305 -1.19 6.08 -16.15
CA MET A 305 -0.22 7.04 -15.58
C MET A 305 0.10 8.18 -16.54
N ARG A 306 -0.93 8.80 -17.15
CA ARG A 306 -0.76 10.00 -17.98
C ARG A 306 -0.22 11.16 -17.13
N ILE A 307 -0.77 11.38 -15.94
CA ILE A 307 -0.28 12.34 -14.94
C ILE A 307 1.23 12.25 -14.62
N LYS A 308 1.85 11.07 -14.79
CA LYS A 308 3.29 10.89 -14.55
C LYS A 308 4.17 11.27 -15.75
N ARG A 309 3.66 11.13 -16.97
CA ARG A 309 4.43 11.36 -18.21
C ARG A 309 4.16 12.73 -18.83
N HIS A 310 2.90 13.16 -18.77
CA HIS A 310 2.37 14.39 -19.36
C HIS A 310 1.37 15.03 -18.38
N PRO A 311 1.86 15.61 -17.26
CA PRO A 311 0.99 16.23 -16.25
C PRO A 311 0.06 17.30 -16.82
N GLU A 312 0.50 18.01 -17.87
CA GLU A 312 -0.25 19.05 -18.56
C GLU A 312 -1.49 18.54 -19.32
N GLN A 313 -1.58 17.22 -19.53
CA GLN A 313 -2.71 16.56 -20.19
C GLN A 313 -3.64 15.85 -19.18
N ALA A 314 -3.41 16.03 -17.88
CA ALA A 314 -4.25 15.44 -16.85
C ALA A 314 -5.63 16.10 -16.82
N ASN A 315 -6.67 15.27 -16.70
CA ASN A 315 -8.04 15.73 -16.53
C ASN A 315 -8.37 15.74 -15.04
N THR A 316 -8.48 16.93 -14.44
CA THR A 316 -8.76 17.06 -12.99
C THR A 316 -10.20 16.68 -12.63
N GLU A 317 -11.11 16.73 -13.60
CA GLU A 317 -12.53 16.41 -13.45
C GLU A 317 -12.93 15.34 -14.48
N PRO A 318 -13.89 14.46 -14.17
CA PRO A 318 -14.39 13.48 -15.11
C PRO A 318 -15.06 14.18 -16.31
N GLN A 319 -14.52 13.96 -17.50
CA GLN A 319 -15.05 14.53 -18.76
C GLN A 319 -16.11 13.63 -19.42
N ASP A 320 -16.18 12.37 -19.00
CA ASP A 320 -17.04 11.32 -19.56
C ASP A 320 -17.34 10.29 -18.46
N ASP A 321 -18.29 9.40 -18.72
CA ASP A 321 -18.62 8.30 -17.80
C ASP A 321 -17.45 7.33 -17.62
N TYR A 322 -17.48 6.57 -16.53
CA TYR A 322 -16.54 5.49 -16.30
C TYR A 322 -16.71 4.37 -17.35
N ALA A 323 -15.58 3.82 -17.77
CA ALA A 323 -15.56 2.80 -18.81
C ALA A 323 -16.30 1.53 -18.35
N LEU A 324 -17.25 1.07 -19.16
CA LEU A 324 -18.03 -0.15 -18.88
C LEU A 324 -17.38 -1.38 -19.53
N TYR A 325 -16.72 -2.22 -18.73
CA TYR A 325 -15.95 -3.38 -19.18
C TYR A 325 -16.75 -4.69 -19.30
N PHE A 326 -17.91 -4.77 -18.65
CA PHE A 326 -18.75 -5.97 -18.62
C PHE A 326 -20.14 -5.70 -19.17
N LYS A 327 -20.80 -6.73 -19.68
CA LYS A 327 -22.21 -6.69 -20.09
C LYS A 327 -22.92 -7.96 -19.61
N ALA A 328 -24.17 -7.82 -19.21
CA ALA A 328 -25.04 -8.97 -18.97
C ALA A 328 -25.37 -9.64 -20.31
N GLN A 329 -25.39 -10.98 -20.34
CA GLN A 329 -25.75 -11.77 -21.51
C GLN A 329 -26.65 -12.94 -21.16
#